data_AF-A0A2G2XTF0-F1
#
_entry.id   AF-A0A2G2XTF0-F1
#
_cell.length_a   1.000
_cell.length_b   1.000
_cell.length_c   1.000
_cell.angle_alpha   90.00
_cell.angle_beta   90.00
_cell.angle_gamma   90.00
#
_symmetry.space_group_name_H-M   'P 1'
#
loop_
_entity.id
_entity.type
_entity.pdbx_description
1 polymer ?
#
loop_
_entity_poly.entity_id
_entity_poly.type
_entity_poly.pdbx_seq_one_letter_code
_entity_poly.pdbx_strand_id
1 'polypeptide(L)'
;MSRLTKLEALKCVSNAFLSWTPPISIKESFFPASLKRLTFSGWFGFPWEDISTLVKLPNLEELKLKDRAAIGYVWRLRDDDIFESLKLLLFRKVLLTNWVASSDNFPSLKHLVLKKCDNLKEIPIDFGEICSLESIELHNCSTSAEDSARKIEQEQEDMGNNCLKVYIHT
;
A
#
# COMPACT_ATOMS: atom_id res chain seq x y z
N MET A 1 25.16 -8.12 11.21
CA MET A 1 23.86 -8.06 11.92
C MET A 1 23.64 -6.62 12.37
N SER A 2 22.62 -5.92 11.86
CA SER A 2 22.47 -4.48 12.11
C SER A 2 22.08 -4.20 13.57
N ARG A 3 22.67 -3.16 14.17
CA ARG A 3 22.52 -2.76 15.59
C ARG A 3 21.30 -1.86 15.84
N LEU A 4 20.36 -1.82 14.90
CA LEU A 4 19.23 -0.87 14.90
C LEU A 4 17.97 -1.47 15.52
N THR A 5 18.10 -2.15 16.65
CA THR A 5 17.01 -2.90 17.31
C THR A 5 15.88 -2.03 17.87
N LYS A 6 16.02 -0.70 17.81
CA LYS A 6 15.04 0.29 18.27
C LYS A 6 14.51 1.17 17.13
N LEU A 7 14.88 0.90 15.88
CA LEU A 7 14.42 1.71 14.76
C LEU A 7 12.95 1.39 14.49
N GLU A 8 12.06 2.34 14.82
CA GLU A 8 10.62 2.20 14.61
C GLU A 8 10.13 2.88 13.33
N ALA A 9 10.87 3.85 12.81
CA ALA A 9 10.49 4.56 11.60
C ALA A 9 11.70 4.77 10.69
N LEU A 10 11.50 4.47 9.42
CA LEU A 10 12.50 4.65 8.38
C LEU A 10 11.86 5.30 7.17
N LYS A 11 12.48 6.39 6.72
CA LYS A 11 12.10 7.08 5.48
C LYS A 11 13.32 7.16 4.58
N CYS A 12 13.23 6.49 3.44
CA CYS A 12 14.24 6.53 2.40
C CYS A 12 13.77 7.49 1.30
N VAL A 13 14.60 8.48 0.98
CA VAL A 13 14.32 9.47 -0.06
C VAL A 13 15.40 9.42 -1.13
N SER A 14 15.01 9.24 -2.39
CA SER A 14 15.91 9.34 -3.53
C SER A 14 15.51 10.53 -4.39
N ASN A 15 16.45 11.45 -4.58
CA ASN A 15 16.32 12.58 -5.51
C ASN A 15 16.97 12.29 -6.86
N ALA A 16 17.55 11.10 -7.01
CA ALA A 16 18.26 10.76 -8.22
C ALA A 16 17.26 10.44 -9.32
N PHE A 17 17.27 11.25 -10.39
CA PHE A 17 16.60 10.95 -11.66
C PHE A 17 17.44 9.88 -12.38
N LEU A 18 17.51 8.68 -11.81
CA LEU A 18 18.31 7.62 -12.39
C LEU A 18 17.61 7.16 -13.66
N SER A 19 18.08 7.71 -14.80
CA SER A 19 17.87 7.13 -16.11
C SER A 19 18.53 5.76 -16.09
N TRP A 20 17.73 4.76 -15.74
CA TRP A 20 18.05 3.34 -15.80
C TRP A 20 19.15 2.87 -14.84
N THR A 21 18.82 2.78 -13.55
CA THR A 21 19.47 1.79 -12.68
C THR A 21 18.66 0.50 -12.69
N PRO A 22 19.31 -0.69 -12.68
CA PRO A 22 18.60 -1.95 -12.52
C PRO A 22 17.75 -1.91 -11.23
N PRO A 23 16.58 -2.59 -11.21
CA PRO A 23 15.73 -2.62 -10.02
C PRO A 23 16.58 -3.05 -8.83
N ILE A 24 16.71 -2.17 -7.84
CA ILE A 24 17.36 -2.53 -6.59
C ILE A 24 16.42 -3.50 -5.92
N SER A 25 16.90 -4.67 -5.48
CA SER A 25 16.04 -5.59 -4.76
C SER A 25 15.96 -5.18 -3.29
N ILE A 26 14.74 -5.00 -2.79
CA ILE A 26 14.48 -4.77 -1.38
C ILE A 26 14.17 -6.11 -0.71
N LYS A 27 14.90 -6.41 0.36
CA LYS A 27 14.66 -7.59 1.19
C LYS A 27 14.24 -7.16 2.58
N GLU A 28 13.26 -7.86 3.14
CA GLU A 28 12.84 -7.76 4.54
C GLU A 28 14.03 -7.78 5.52
N SER A 29 15.04 -8.60 5.22
CA SER A 29 16.23 -8.78 6.06
C SER A 29 17.09 -7.52 6.23
N PHE A 30 16.85 -6.48 5.43
CA PHE A 30 17.49 -5.18 5.59
C PHE A 30 16.89 -4.36 6.73
N PHE A 31 15.68 -4.70 7.18
CA PHE A 31 14.96 -3.96 8.20
C PHE A 31 14.95 -4.70 9.55
N PRO A 32 15.08 -3.97 10.66
CA PRO A 32 14.91 -4.57 11.98
C PRO A 32 13.44 -4.88 12.25
N ALA A 33 13.17 -5.93 13.02
CA ALA A 33 11.81 -6.32 13.41
C ALA A 33 11.06 -5.24 14.21
N SER A 34 11.76 -4.27 14.80
CA SER A 34 11.17 -3.12 15.50
C SER A 34 10.51 -2.10 14.58
N LEU A 35 10.70 -2.21 13.25
CA LEU A 35 10.25 -1.22 12.30
C LEU A 35 8.72 -1.22 12.19
N LYS A 36 8.11 -0.07 12.47
CA LYS A 36 6.66 0.17 12.42
C LYS A 36 6.23 1.03 11.24
N ARG A 37 7.07 1.95 10.79
CA ARG A 37 6.74 2.90 9.72
C ARG A 37 7.82 2.89 8.66
N LEU A 38 7.44 2.55 7.44
CA LEU A 38 8.34 2.53 6.30
C LEU A 38 7.82 3.45 5.20
N THR A 39 8.69 4.35 4.73
CA THR A 39 8.39 5.22 3.59
C THR A 39 9.51 5.15 2.57
N PHE A 40 9.14 4.87 1.32
CA PHE A 40 9.99 5.07 0.15
C PHE A 40 9.45 6.23 -0.67
N SER A 41 10.28 7.24 -0.90
CA SER A 41 9.92 8.42 -1.69
C SER A 41 10.97 8.68 -2.75
N GLY A 42 10.57 8.62 -4.01
CA GLY A 42 11.46 8.82 -5.15
C GLY A 42 11.68 7.55 -5.94
N TRP A 43 12.50 7.67 -6.98
CA TRP A 43 12.62 6.67 -8.03
C TRP A 43 13.50 5.49 -7.61
N PHE A 44 12.99 4.66 -6.70
CA PHE A 44 13.65 3.41 -6.31
C PHE A 44 13.41 2.29 -7.30
N GLY A 45 12.22 2.24 -7.92
CA GLY A 45 11.88 1.21 -8.90
C GLY A 45 11.88 -0.21 -8.33
N PHE A 46 11.43 -0.39 -7.08
CA PHE A 46 11.29 -1.72 -6.48
C PHE A 46 10.20 -2.52 -7.22
N PRO A 47 10.49 -3.75 -7.70
CA PRO A 47 9.44 -4.63 -8.19
C PRO A 47 8.38 -4.87 -7.11
N TRP A 48 7.12 -5.01 -7.50
CA TRP A 48 6.05 -5.28 -6.54
C TRP A 48 6.27 -6.58 -5.76
N GLU A 49 6.90 -7.58 -6.38
CA GLU A 49 7.28 -8.83 -5.73
C GLU A 49 8.23 -8.60 -4.55
N ASP A 50 9.13 -7.62 -4.66
CA ASP A 50 10.06 -7.28 -3.59
C ASP A 50 9.36 -6.49 -2.48
N ILE A 51 8.42 -5.61 -2.84
CA ILE A 51 7.54 -4.93 -1.87
C ILE A 51 6.71 -5.96 -1.07
N SER A 52 6.24 -7.02 -1.70
CA SER A 52 5.50 -8.10 -1.02
C SER A 52 6.34 -8.79 0.05
N THR A 53 7.68 -8.81 -0.06
CA THR A 53 8.53 -9.41 1.01
C THR A 53 8.41 -8.69 2.35
N LEU A 54 7.92 -7.45 2.37
CA LEU A 54 7.71 -6.66 3.58
C LEU A 54 6.62 -7.23 4.49
N VAL A 55 5.80 -8.20 4.04
CA VAL A 55 4.86 -8.95 4.90
C VAL A 55 5.57 -9.60 6.09
N LYS A 56 6.85 -9.94 5.94
CA LYS A 56 7.67 -10.58 6.98
C LYS A 56 8.08 -9.62 8.10
N LEU A 57 7.74 -8.32 8.01
CA LEU A 57 8.00 -7.36 9.07
C LEU A 57 6.85 -7.38 10.08
N PRO A 58 7.05 -8.00 11.26
CA PRO A 58 5.93 -8.36 12.14
C PRO A 58 5.21 -7.15 12.75
N ASN A 59 5.92 -6.02 12.87
CA ASN A 59 5.41 -4.81 13.51
C ASN A 59 5.13 -3.69 12.51
N LEU A 60 5.13 -3.95 11.19
CA LEU A 60 4.92 -2.91 10.19
C LEU A 60 3.48 -2.41 10.22
N GLU A 61 3.27 -1.19 10.71
CA GLU A 61 1.97 -0.54 10.86
C GLU A 61 1.68 0.45 9.72
N GLU A 62 2.71 1.06 9.13
CA GLU A 62 2.54 2.01 8.03
C GLU A 62 3.50 1.73 6.88
N LEU A 63 2.96 1.62 5.67
CA LEU A 63 3.72 1.53 4.43
C LEU A 63 3.33 2.66 3.48
N LYS A 64 4.32 3.46 3.07
CA LYS A 64 4.11 4.60 2.16
C LYS A 64 5.05 4.50 0.97
N LEU A 65 4.51 4.33 -0.23
CA LEU A 65 5.25 4.30 -1.49
C LEU A 65 4.92 5.55 -2.29
N LYS A 66 5.94 6.34 -2.62
CA LYS A 66 5.77 7.64 -3.26
C LYS A 66 6.73 7.83 -4.43
N ASP A 67 6.25 8.49 -5.47
CA ASP A 67 7.04 9.01 -6.57
C ASP A 67 7.87 7.91 -7.28
N ARG A 68 7.20 6.88 -7.82
CA ARG A 68 7.82 5.71 -8.48
C ARG A 68 8.74 4.87 -7.58
N ALA A 69 8.43 4.80 -6.29
CA ALA A 69 9.10 3.90 -5.36
C ALA A 69 8.97 2.41 -5.78
N ALA A 70 7.82 2.03 -6.32
CA ALA A 70 7.59 0.70 -6.91
C ALA A 70 7.41 0.77 -8.44
N ILE A 71 7.79 -0.31 -9.13
CA ILE A 71 7.70 -0.50 -10.58
C ILE A 71 6.93 -1.77 -10.92
N GLY A 72 6.28 -1.78 -12.08
CA GLY A 72 5.42 -2.86 -12.53
C GLY A 72 3.95 -2.47 -12.43
N TYR A 73 3.13 -3.04 -13.32
CA TYR A 73 1.72 -2.68 -13.47
C TYR A 73 0.78 -3.51 -12.60
N VAL A 74 1.28 -4.61 -12.03
CA VAL A 74 0.48 -5.54 -11.23
C VAL A 74 1.15 -5.71 -9.88
N TRP A 75 0.39 -5.51 -8.81
CA TRP A 75 0.78 -5.98 -7.48
C TRP A 75 -0.14 -7.11 -7.09
N ARG A 76 0.42 -8.31 -6.96
CA ARG A 76 -0.28 -9.52 -6.56
C ARG A 76 0.26 -10.00 -5.22
N LEU A 77 -0.64 -10.12 -4.24
CA LEU A 77 -0.38 -10.85 -3.01
C LEU A 77 -0.93 -12.27 -3.16
N ARG A 78 -0.22 -13.22 -2.58
CA ARG A 78 -0.71 -14.60 -2.40
C ARG A 78 -1.60 -14.66 -1.18
N ASP A 79 -2.38 -15.73 -1.05
CA ASP A 79 -3.27 -15.92 0.10
C ASP A 79 -2.47 -16.00 1.43
N ASP A 80 -1.19 -16.38 1.39
CA ASP A 80 -0.28 -16.45 2.55
C ASP A 80 0.53 -15.16 2.79
N ASP A 81 0.44 -14.17 1.91
CA ASP A 81 1.10 -12.87 2.04
C ASP A 81 0.26 -11.92 2.93
N ILE A 82 0.35 -12.10 4.26
CA ILE A 82 -0.50 -11.39 5.22
C ILE A 82 0.26 -10.24 5.89
N PHE A 83 -0.24 -9.02 5.72
CA PHE A 83 0.21 -7.83 6.44
C PHE A 83 -0.52 -7.67 7.79
N GLU A 84 -0.20 -8.55 8.74
CA GLU A 84 -0.89 -8.68 10.04
C GLU A 84 -1.08 -7.37 10.80
N SER A 85 -0.05 -6.51 10.83
CA SER A 85 -0.04 -5.29 11.63
C SER A 85 -0.32 -4.01 10.85
N LEU A 86 -0.51 -4.09 9.53
CA LEU A 86 -0.53 -2.91 8.67
C LEU A 86 -1.85 -2.16 8.81
N LYS A 87 -1.78 -0.93 9.32
CA LYS A 87 -2.92 -0.04 9.58
C LYS A 87 -3.08 1.03 8.52
N LEU A 88 -1.98 1.46 7.91
CA LEU A 88 -2.01 2.50 6.87
C LEU A 88 -1.19 2.08 5.65
N LEU A 89 -1.85 2.14 4.50
CA LEU A 89 -1.23 1.97 3.19
C LEU A 89 -1.42 3.23 2.36
N LEU A 90 -0.31 3.82 1.91
CA LEU A 90 -0.34 5.03 1.10
C LEU A 90 0.46 4.87 -0.18
N PHE A 91 -0.22 5.12 -1.31
CA PHE A 91 0.39 5.23 -2.62
C PHE A 91 0.30 6.64 -3.16
N ARG A 92 1.44 7.14 -3.65
CA ARG A 92 1.49 8.42 -4.35
C ARG A 92 2.29 8.29 -5.64
N LYS A 93 1.69 8.60 -6.80
CA LYS A 93 2.39 8.54 -8.10
C LYS A 93 3.13 7.22 -8.31
N VAL A 94 2.46 6.09 -8.05
CA VAL A 94 2.99 4.75 -8.34
C VAL A 94 2.43 4.27 -9.69
N LEU A 95 3.15 3.36 -10.36
CA LEU A 95 2.75 2.83 -11.67
C LEU A 95 1.91 1.56 -11.55
N LEU A 96 0.97 1.52 -10.59
CA LEU A 96 0.08 0.38 -10.38
C LEU A 96 -1.17 0.49 -11.27
N THR A 97 -1.51 -0.60 -11.95
CA THR A 97 -2.72 -0.70 -12.79
C THR A 97 -3.70 -1.73 -12.26
N ASN A 98 -3.24 -2.94 -11.99
CA ASN A 98 -4.06 -4.01 -11.42
C ASN A 98 -3.55 -4.35 -10.02
N TRP A 99 -4.44 -4.28 -9.04
CA TRP A 99 -4.14 -4.67 -7.67
C TRP A 99 -4.90 -5.95 -7.37
N VAL A 100 -4.17 -7.04 -7.08
CA VAL A 100 -4.74 -8.34 -6.78
C VAL A 100 -4.39 -8.71 -5.34
N ALA A 101 -5.35 -8.55 -4.46
CA ALA A 101 -5.30 -8.89 -3.04
C ALA A 101 -6.73 -9.13 -2.54
N SER A 102 -6.88 -9.82 -1.42
CA SER A 102 -8.15 -10.01 -0.71
C SER A 102 -8.16 -9.24 0.61
N SER A 103 -9.30 -9.27 1.30
CA SER A 103 -9.44 -8.81 2.69
C SER A 103 -8.45 -9.49 3.64
N ASP A 104 -8.22 -10.80 3.48
CA ASP A 104 -7.32 -11.61 4.30
C ASP A 104 -5.86 -11.15 4.24
N ASN A 105 -5.44 -10.48 3.16
CA ASN A 105 -4.09 -9.94 3.07
C ASN A 105 -3.85 -8.75 4.02
N PHE A 106 -4.92 -8.07 4.47
CA PHE A 106 -4.86 -6.80 5.19
C PHE A 106 -5.83 -6.74 6.39
N PRO A 107 -5.79 -7.70 7.33
CA PRO A 107 -6.81 -7.82 8.38
C PRO A 107 -6.89 -6.60 9.33
N SER A 108 -5.79 -5.85 9.48
CA SER A 108 -5.68 -4.70 10.38
C SER A 108 -5.75 -3.33 9.69
N LEU A 109 -6.03 -3.29 8.38
CA LEU A 109 -5.97 -2.06 7.60
C LEU A 109 -7.08 -1.09 7.98
N LYS A 110 -6.70 0.11 8.42
CA LYS A 110 -7.60 1.19 8.80
C LYS A 110 -7.73 2.27 7.75
N HIS A 111 -6.62 2.60 7.08
CA HIS A 111 -6.57 3.73 6.16
C HIS A 111 -5.87 3.37 4.85
N LEU A 112 -6.61 3.54 3.74
CA LEU A 112 -6.06 3.47 2.40
C LEU A 112 -6.01 4.87 1.79
N VAL A 113 -4.82 5.32 1.37
CA VAL A 113 -4.64 6.65 0.79
C VAL A 113 -3.97 6.55 -0.58
N LEU A 114 -4.69 6.93 -1.62
CA LEU A 114 -4.25 6.92 -3.01
C LEU A 114 -4.14 8.35 -3.54
N LYS A 115 -2.98 8.73 -4.06
CA LYS A 115 -2.71 10.09 -4.53
C LYS A 115 -2.05 10.06 -5.90
N LYS A 116 -2.69 10.61 -6.93
CA LYS A 116 -2.13 10.64 -8.30
C LYS A 116 -1.80 9.22 -8.78
N CYS A 117 -2.74 8.30 -8.57
CA CYS A 117 -2.64 6.91 -9.02
C CYS A 117 -3.49 6.75 -10.29
N ASP A 118 -3.13 7.51 -11.33
CA ASP A 118 -3.97 7.72 -12.53
C ASP A 118 -4.23 6.43 -13.34
N ASN A 119 -3.39 5.41 -13.15
CA ASN A 119 -3.47 4.16 -13.91
C ASN A 119 -4.19 3.04 -13.15
N LEU A 120 -4.48 3.21 -11.86
CA LEU A 120 -5.12 2.17 -11.06
C LEU A 120 -6.54 1.97 -11.60
N LYS A 121 -6.90 0.74 -11.95
CA LYS A 121 -8.25 0.44 -12.44
C LYS A 121 -9.25 0.32 -11.31
N GLU A 122 -8.90 -0.38 -10.24
CA GLU A 122 -9.80 -0.61 -9.12
C GLU A 122 -9.00 -0.87 -7.85
N ILE A 123 -9.62 -0.56 -6.71
CA ILE A 123 -9.26 -1.11 -5.41
C ILE A 123 -9.89 -2.52 -5.34
N PRO A 124 -9.20 -3.54 -4.79
CA PRO A 124 -9.77 -4.87 -4.68
C PRO A 124 -11.12 -4.82 -3.95
N ILE A 125 -12.15 -5.39 -4.55
CA ILE A 125 -13.51 -5.27 -4.05
C ILE A 125 -13.69 -5.91 -2.66
N ASP A 126 -12.97 -6.99 -2.41
CA ASP A 126 -12.90 -7.70 -1.13
C ASP A 126 -12.51 -6.78 0.04
N PHE A 127 -11.95 -5.58 -0.20
CA PHE A 127 -11.69 -4.60 0.86
C PHE A 127 -12.99 -4.16 1.56
N GLY A 128 -14.17 -4.35 0.96
CA GLY A 128 -15.46 -4.23 1.61
C GLY A 128 -15.59 -5.12 2.85
N GLU A 129 -14.93 -6.28 2.88
CA GLU A 129 -14.99 -7.23 3.99
C GLU A 129 -13.99 -6.91 5.12
N ILE A 130 -13.12 -5.90 4.94
CA ILE A 130 -12.18 -5.47 5.98
C ILE A 130 -12.93 -4.66 7.04
N CYS A 131 -13.36 -5.33 8.10
CA CYS A 131 -14.08 -4.70 9.23
C CYS A 131 -13.31 -3.58 9.93
N SER A 132 -11.98 -3.57 9.83
CA SER A 132 -11.12 -2.55 10.46
C SER A 132 -10.94 -1.30 9.60
N LEU A 133 -11.42 -1.29 8.35
CA LEU A 133 -11.22 -0.21 7.41
C LEU A 133 -12.11 0.99 7.77
N GLU A 134 -11.46 2.11 8.12
CA GLU A 134 -12.12 3.34 8.57
C GLU A 134 -12.18 4.40 7.46
N SER A 135 -11.17 4.44 6.57
CA SER A 135 -11.18 5.40 5.46
C SER A 135 -10.50 4.93 4.18
N ILE A 136 -11.05 5.38 3.05
CA ILE A 136 -10.40 5.36 1.74
C ILE A 136 -10.35 6.81 1.23
N GLU A 137 -9.14 7.32 0.99
CA GLU A 137 -8.90 8.66 0.45
C GLU A 137 -8.30 8.55 -0.95
N LEU A 138 -8.93 9.18 -1.94
CA LEU A 138 -8.43 9.31 -3.31
C LEU A 138 -8.20 10.78 -3.64
N HIS A 139 -7.03 11.11 -4.18
CA HIS A 139 -6.72 12.45 -4.66
C HIS A 139 -6.16 12.41 -6.07
N ASN A 140 -6.87 13.02 -7.04
CA ASN A 140 -6.57 12.97 -8.46
C ASN A 140 -6.25 11.54 -8.92
N CYS A 141 -7.17 10.60 -8.71
CA CYS A 141 -7.03 9.21 -9.19
C CYS A 141 -7.87 9.01 -10.45
N SER A 142 -7.83 7.79 -11.02
CA SER A 142 -8.73 7.46 -12.13
C SER A 142 -10.19 7.42 -11.64
N THR A 143 -11.13 7.74 -12.52
CA THR A 143 -12.57 7.59 -12.23
C THR A 143 -12.92 6.15 -11.89
N SER A 144 -12.26 5.18 -12.53
CA SER A 144 -12.45 3.75 -12.26
C SER A 144 -12.07 3.38 -10.81
N ALA A 145 -10.97 3.93 -10.29
CA ALA A 145 -10.58 3.74 -8.90
C ALA A 145 -11.58 4.40 -7.93
N GLU A 146 -12.08 5.59 -8.28
CA GLU A 146 -13.11 6.30 -7.52
C GLU A 146 -14.43 5.50 -7.45
N ASP A 147 -14.88 4.95 -8.58
CA ASP A 147 -16.08 4.11 -8.66
C ASP A 147 -15.92 2.84 -7.81
N SER A 148 -14.75 2.19 -7.85
CA SER A 148 -14.48 1.02 -7.00
C SER A 148 -14.51 1.36 -5.51
N ALA A 149 -14.01 2.53 -5.11
CA ALA A 149 -14.05 2.98 -3.71
C ALA A 149 -15.48 3.19 -3.23
N ARG A 150 -16.35 3.79 -4.06
CA ARG A 150 -17.78 3.95 -3.75
C ARG A 150 -18.49 2.60 -3.63
N LYS A 151 -18.13 1.63 -4.47
CA LYS A 151 -18.70 0.27 -4.37
C LYS A 151 -18.34 -0.40 -3.05
N ILE A 152 -17.09 -0.27 -2.61
CA ILE A 152 -16.62 -0.78 -1.31
C ILE A 152 -17.39 -0.13 -0.15
N GLU A 153 -17.64 1.18 -0.22
CA GLU A 153 -18.46 1.90 0.77
C GLU A 153 -19.88 1.33 0.82
N GLN A 154 -20.53 1.17 -0.34
CA GLN A 154 -21.89 0.62 -0.41
C GLN A 154 -21.97 -0.82 0.11
N GLU A 155 -20.98 -1.68 -0.18
CA GLU A 155 -20.94 -3.06 0.33
C GLU A 155 -20.85 -3.09 1.86
N GLN A 156 -20.07 -2.19 2.47
CA GLN A 156 -20.04 -2.07 3.93
C GLN A 156 -21.37 -1.58 4.51
N GLU A 157 -22.00 -0.58 3.89
CA GLU A 157 -23.32 -0.10 4.29
C GLU A 157 -24.39 -1.21 4.21
N ASP A 158 -24.38 -2.01 3.14
CA ASP A 158 -25.30 -3.14 2.92
C ASP A 158 -25.09 -4.24 3.98
N MET A 159 -23.87 -4.41 4.49
CA MET A 159 -23.54 -5.29 5.61
C MET A 159 -23.83 -4.67 6.99
N GLY A 160 -24.32 -3.44 7.04
CA GLY A 160 -24.65 -2.70 8.27
C GLY A 160 -23.46 -1.99 8.92
N ASN A 161 -22.31 -1.89 8.24
CA ASN A 161 -21.13 -1.17 8.71
C ASN A 161 -21.06 0.24 8.09
N ASN A 162 -21.39 1.25 8.89
CA ASN A 162 -21.35 2.66 8.47
C ASN A 162 -20.07 3.41 8.89
N CYS A 163 -19.07 2.68 9.42
CA CYS A 163 -17.83 3.27 9.93
C CYS A 163 -16.88 3.71 8.82
N LEU A 164 -16.88 3.03 7.67
CA LEU A 164 -16.07 3.42 6.52
C LEU A 164 -16.50 4.79 5.98
N LYS A 165 -15.52 5.60 5.59
CA LYS A 165 -15.72 6.89 4.94
C LYS A 165 -14.85 6.98 3.68
N VAL A 166 -15.47 7.29 2.54
CA VAL A 166 -14.75 7.52 1.28
C VAL A 166 -14.63 9.02 0.99
N TYR A 167 -13.39 9.47 0.79
CA TYR A 167 -13.07 10.85 0.43
C TYR A 167 -12.46 10.90 -0.96
N ILE A 168 -13.10 11.62 -1.89
CA ILE A 168 -12.63 11.78 -3.26
C ILE A 168 -12.34 13.26 -3.52
N HIS A 169 -11.10 13.54 -3.93
CA HIS A 169 -10.58 14.87 -4.21
C HIS A 169 -10.04 14.90 -5.65
N THR A 170 -10.91 15.19 -6.61
CA THR A 170 -10.58 15.27 -8.04
C THR A 170 -9.78 16.52 -8.39
#